data_AF-A0A7W7KB22-F1
#
_entry.id   AF-A0A7W7KB22-F1
#
_cell.length_a   1.000
_cell.length_b   1.000
_cell.length_c   1.000
_cell.angle_alpha   90.00
_cell.angle_beta   90.00
_cell.angle_gamma   90.00
#
_symmetry.space_group_name_H-M   'P 1'
#
loop_
_entity.id
_entity.type
_entity.pdbx_description
1 polymer ?
#
loop_
_entity_poly.entity_id
_entity_poly.type
_entity_poly.pdbx_seq_one_letter_code
_entity_poly.pdbx_strand_id
1 'polypeptide(L)'
;MSRHPDASSRNRPFWLSRPWGKARVTEEEMRKRLEILRIEHRDLDAAIDALGAAGSNDQLQIARLKKRKLRLKDQIALIEDYLIPDIIA
;
A
#
# COMPACT_ATOMS: atom_id res chain seq x y z
N MET A 1 15.03 -3.40 42.99
CA MET A 1 14.63 -2.07 42.45
C MET A 1 14.78 -2.08 40.93
N SER A 2 13.75 -1.57 40.24
CA SER A 2 13.70 -1.11 38.82
C SER A 2 13.95 -2.15 37.70
N ARG A 3 12.93 -2.64 36.97
CA ARG A 3 12.27 -2.05 35.77
C ARG A 3 13.32 -1.68 34.71
N HIS A 4 13.43 -2.29 33.53
CA HIS A 4 12.42 -2.55 32.49
C HIS A 4 12.90 -3.65 31.51
N PRO A 5 12.00 -4.47 30.95
CA PRO A 5 12.23 -5.20 29.71
C PRO A 5 11.45 -4.54 28.56
N ASP A 6 12.09 -3.92 27.56
CA ASP A 6 11.45 -3.71 26.24
C ASP A 6 12.46 -3.22 25.19
N ALA A 7 12.69 -4.02 24.14
CA ALA A 7 13.19 -3.55 22.84
C ALA A 7 13.17 -4.64 21.76
N SER A 8 12.14 -5.51 21.70
CA SER A 8 12.07 -6.46 20.58
C SER A 8 10.68 -7.02 20.32
N SER A 9 9.71 -6.13 20.11
CA SER A 9 8.57 -6.41 19.24
C SER A 9 8.67 -5.57 17.98
N ARG A 10 9.76 -5.77 17.22
CA ARG A 10 9.84 -5.28 15.85
C ARG A 10 8.88 -6.14 15.03
N ASN A 11 7.64 -5.65 14.90
CA ASN A 11 6.72 -6.02 13.83
C ASN A 11 7.40 -5.68 12.49
N ARG A 12 8.35 -6.51 12.06
CA ARG A 12 9.09 -6.30 10.82
C ARG A 12 8.08 -6.48 9.69
N PRO A 13 7.82 -5.41 8.93
CA PRO A 13 6.86 -5.52 7.85
C PRO A 13 7.30 -6.53 6.80
N PHE A 14 6.33 -7.19 6.16
CA PHE A 14 6.59 -8.27 5.20
C PHE A 14 7.42 -7.84 3.96
N TRP A 15 7.59 -6.53 3.72
CA TRP A 15 8.27 -5.97 2.56
C TRP A 15 9.81 -5.88 2.69
N LEU A 16 10.39 -6.10 3.88
CA LEU A 16 11.83 -5.92 4.13
C LEU A 16 12.78 -7.03 3.60
N SER A 17 12.29 -8.02 2.86
CA SER A 17 13.11 -9.13 2.37
C SER A 17 12.82 -9.47 0.91
N ARG A 18 13.27 -8.66 -0.07
CA ARG A 18 13.24 -9.09 -1.49
C ARG A 18 14.43 -8.58 -2.31
N PRO A 19 15.21 -9.48 -2.93
CA PRO A 19 16.17 -9.14 -3.97
C PRO A 19 15.48 -9.17 -5.33
N TRP A 20 15.33 -8.02 -6.00
CA TRP A 20 14.76 -7.99 -7.36
C TRP A 20 15.86 -8.25 -8.40
N GLY A 21 15.82 -9.44 -9.00
CA GLY A 21 16.57 -9.75 -10.22
C GLY A 21 16.02 -8.91 -11.38
N LYS A 22 16.89 -8.13 -12.03
CA LYS A 22 16.55 -7.23 -13.14
C LYS A 22 15.98 -8.00 -14.34
N ALA A 23 14.66 -7.91 -14.55
CA ALA A 23 14.02 -8.35 -15.79
C ALA A 23 13.27 -7.18 -16.44
N ARG A 24 13.76 -6.76 -17.62
CA ARG A 24 13.22 -5.98 -18.76
C ARG A 24 11.95 -5.10 -18.64
N VAL A 25 11.52 -4.66 -17.46
CA VAL A 25 10.57 -3.56 -17.31
C VAL A 25 11.38 -2.29 -17.07
N THR A 26 11.19 -1.28 -17.90
CA THR A 26 11.91 -0.01 -17.75
C THR A 26 11.39 0.73 -16.53
N GLU A 27 12.25 1.55 -15.94
CA GLU A 27 11.86 2.43 -14.84
C GLU A 27 10.67 3.34 -15.23
N GLU A 28 10.62 3.77 -16.49
CA GLU A 28 9.52 4.57 -17.04
C GLU A 28 8.18 3.82 -17.03
N GLU A 29 8.19 2.53 -17.40
CA GLU A 29 6.98 1.69 -17.37
C GLU A 29 6.50 1.48 -15.92
N MET A 30 7.43 1.32 -14.98
CA MET A 30 7.10 1.25 -13.55
C MET A 30 6.52 2.58 -13.03
N ARG A 31 7.05 3.72 -13.46
CA ARG A 31 6.51 5.05 -13.11
C ARG A 31 5.10 5.25 -13.67
N LYS A 32 4.84 4.88 -14.93
CA LYS A 32 3.49 4.91 -15.53
C LYS A 32 2.52 4.02 -14.76
N ARG A 33 2.96 2.82 -14.40
CA ARG A 33 2.14 1.89 -13.61
C ARG A 33 1.85 2.40 -12.21
N LEU A 34 2.83 3.03 -11.56
CA LEU A 34 2.65 3.69 -10.27
C LEU A 34 1.58 4.79 -10.33
N GLU A 35 1.63 5.63 -11.36
CA GLU A 35 0.64 6.69 -11.57
C GLU A 35 -0.77 6.13 -11.73
N ILE A 36 -0.95 5.11 -12.57
CA ILE A 36 -2.25 4.43 -12.77
C ILE A 36 -2.77 3.87 -11.44
N LEU A 37 -1.93 3.17 -10.67
CA LEU A 37 -2.34 2.60 -9.38
C LEU A 37 -2.71 3.69 -8.37
N ARG A 38 -2.02 4.83 -8.36
CA ARG A 38 -2.34 5.98 -7.50
C ARG A 38 -3.69 6.60 -7.85
N ILE A 39 -4.00 6.72 -9.14
CA ILE A 39 -5.31 7.19 -9.61
C ILE A 39 -6.40 6.21 -9.16
N GLU A 40 -6.25 4.91 -9.45
CA GLU A 40 -7.23 3.90 -9.06
C GLU A 40 -7.43 3.85 -7.54
N HIS A 41 -6.36 4.00 -6.76
CA HIS A 41 -6.43 4.08 -5.30
C HIS A 41 -7.23 5.29 -4.81
N ARG A 42 -7.05 6.46 -5.44
CA ARG A 42 -7.81 7.68 -5.12
C ARG A 42 -9.28 7.54 -5.49
N ASP A 43 -9.59 6.95 -6.65
CA ASP A 43 -10.96 6.71 -7.09
C ASP A 43 -11.69 5.74 -6.16
N LEU A 44 -11.00 4.68 -5.72
CA LEU A 44 -11.55 3.77 -4.71
C LEU A 44 -11.83 4.47 -3.38
N ASP A 45 -11.00 5.44 -2.99
CA ASP A 45 -11.22 6.22 -1.77
C ASP A 45 -12.48 7.08 -1.87
N ALA A 46 -12.60 7.83 -2.97
CA ALA A 46 -13.78 8.64 -3.24
C ALA A 46 -15.06 7.79 -3.30
N ALA A 47 -14.99 6.59 -3.87
CA ALA A 47 -16.12 5.66 -3.90
C ALA A 47 -16.49 5.15 -2.50
N ILE A 48 -15.51 4.86 -1.64
CA ILE A 48 -15.75 4.46 -0.24
C ILE A 48 -16.40 5.60 0.54
N ASP A 49 -15.91 6.82 0.38
CA ASP A 49 -16.44 8.01 1.07
C ASP A 49 -17.87 8.31 0.61
N ALA A 50 -18.15 8.24 -0.68
CA ALA A 50 -19.49 8.42 -1.23
C ALA A 50 -20.49 7.37 -0.70
N LEU A 51 -20.07 6.10 -0.65
CA LEU A 51 -20.89 5.02 -0.09
C LEU A 51 -21.10 5.18 1.43
N GLY A 52 -20.08 5.65 2.16
CA GLY A 52 -20.19 5.94 3.58
C GLY A 52 -21.14 7.10 3.86
N ALA A 53 -21.06 8.17 3.07
CA ALA A 53 -21.91 9.36 3.20
C ALA A 53 -23.37 9.10 2.81
N ALA A 54 -23.62 8.18 1.88
CA ALA A 54 -24.96 7.76 1.48
C ALA A 54 -25.74 7.04 2.60
N GLY A 55 -25.07 6.65 3.70
CA GLY A 55 -25.70 5.99 4.85
C GLY A 55 -26.27 4.60 4.53
N SER A 56 -25.88 4.01 3.39
CA SER A 56 -26.40 2.71 2.98
C SER A 56 -25.81 1.58 3.83
N ASN A 57 -26.61 0.54 4.09
CA ASN A 57 -26.21 -0.65 4.85
C ASN A 57 -25.21 -1.56 4.07
N ASP A 58 -24.47 -0.97 3.13
CA ASP A 58 -23.57 -1.65 2.21
C ASP A 58 -22.20 -1.92 2.85
N GLN A 59 -22.19 -2.31 4.13
CA GLN A 59 -20.96 -2.57 4.88
C GLN A 59 -20.10 -3.65 4.20
N LEU A 60 -20.73 -4.64 3.57
CA LEU A 60 -20.04 -5.68 2.79
C LEU A 60 -19.33 -5.09 1.56
N GLN A 61 -19.98 -4.15 0.86
CA GLN A 61 -19.41 -3.49 -0.32
C GLN A 61 -18.25 -2.58 0.09
N ILE A 62 -18.43 -1.79 1.16
CA ILE A 62 -17.37 -0.96 1.74
C ILE A 62 -16.18 -1.83 2.17
N ALA A 63 -16.42 -2.98 2.80
CA ALA A 63 -15.36 -3.91 3.20
C ALA A 63 -14.59 -4.46 1.98
N ARG A 64 -15.28 -4.80 0.89
CA ARG A 64 -14.65 -5.25 -0.36
C ARG A 64 -13.80 -4.15 -1.00
N LEU A 65 -14.30 -2.92 -1.04
CA LEU A 65 -13.56 -1.77 -1.58
C LEU A 65 -12.33 -1.45 -0.74
N LYS A 66 -12.44 -1.45 0.60
CA LYS A 66 -11.31 -1.27 1.51
C LYS A 66 -10.24 -2.35 1.31
N LYS A 67 -10.64 -3.61 1.13
CA LYS A 67 -9.70 -4.69 0.81
C LYS A 67 -8.98 -4.46 -0.52
N ARG A 68 -9.69 -3.98 -1.54
CA ARG A 68 -9.09 -3.63 -2.84
C ARG A 68 -8.13 -2.45 -2.71
N LYS A 69 -8.52 -1.40 -1.97
CA LYS A 69 -7.68 -0.23 -1.65
C LYS A 69 -6.38 -0.65 -0.96
N LEU A 70 -6.45 -1.56 0.02
CA LEU A 70 -5.26 -2.09 0.70
C LEU A 70 -4.30 -2.77 -0.28
N ARG A 71 -4.82 -3.61 -1.19
CA ARG A 71 -3.98 -4.28 -2.21
C ARG A 71 -3.32 -3.30 -3.17
N LEU A 72 -4.02 -2.24 -3.58
CA LEU A 72 -3.42 -1.19 -4.40
C LEU A 72 -2.32 -0.45 -3.64
N LYS A 73 -2.55 -0.13 -2.35
CA LYS A 73 -1.53 0.46 -1.49
C LYS A 73 -0.28 -0.43 -1.38
N ASP A 74 -0.45 -1.74 -1.20
CA ASP A 74 0.67 -2.68 -1.15
C ASP A 74 1.43 -2.72 -2.48
N GLN A 75 0.72 -2.68 -3.62
CA GLN A 75 1.34 -2.64 -4.94
C GLN A 75 2.07 -1.33 -5.23
N ILE A 76 1.49 -0.20 -4.81
CA ILE A 76 2.11 1.12 -4.87
C ILE A 76 3.41 1.11 -4.09
N ALA A 77 3.38 0.65 -2.83
CA ALA A 77 4.56 0.56 -1.99
C ALA A 77 5.66 -0.30 -2.63
N LEU A 78 5.31 -1.45 -3.22
CA LEU A 78 6.27 -2.32 -3.91
C LEU A 78 6.94 -1.64 -5.12
N ILE A 79 6.20 -0.81 -5.86
CA ILE A 79 6.75 -0.08 -7.02
C ILE A 79 7.53 1.15 -6.55
N GLU A 80 7.06 1.84 -5.51
CA GLU A 80 7.77 2.97 -4.88
C GLU A 80 9.10 2.51 -4.29
N ASP A 81 9.15 1.39 -3.56
CA ASP A 81 10.38 0.79 -3.03
C ASP A 81 11.36 0.42 -4.16
N TYR A 82 10.85 -0.01 -5.32
CA TYR A 82 11.67 -0.32 -6.47
C TYR A 82 12.23 0.93 -7.17
N LEU A 83 11.42 1.99 -7.28
CA LEU A 83 11.78 3.24 -7.96
C LEU A 83 12.58 4.20 -7.07
N ILE A 84 12.38 4.12 -5.76
CA ILE A 84 12.94 5.01 -4.74
C ILE A 84 13.59 4.13 -3.66
N PRO A 85 14.73 3.50 -3.95
CA PRO A 85 15.36 2.59 -3.01
C PRO A 85 15.94 3.25 -1.75
N ASP A 86 15.96 4.59 -1.61
CA ASP A 86 16.89 5.25 -0.67
C ASP A 86 16.43 6.59 -0.05
N ILE A 87 15.21 6.69 0.52
CA ILE A 87 14.79 7.92 1.26
C ILE A 87 13.90 7.68 2.51
N ILE A 88 13.68 6.44 2.98
CA ILE A 88 12.89 6.19 4.22
C ILE A 88 13.65 5.21 5.14
N ALA A 89 14.62 5.74 5.88
CA ALA A 89 15.23 5.17 7.08
C ALA A 89 15.12 6.16 8.23
#